data_AF-A0A5C6BKH0-F1
#
_entry.id   AF-A0A5C6BKH0-F1
#
_cell.length_a   1.000
_cell.length_b   1.000
_cell.length_c   1.000
_cell.angle_alpha   90.00
_cell.angle_beta   90.00
_cell.angle_gamma   90.00
#
_symmetry.space_group_name_H-M   'P 1'
#
loop_
_entity.id
_entity.type
_entity.pdbx_description
1 polymer ?
#
loop_
_entity_poly.entity_id
_entity_poly.type
_entity_poly.pdbx_seq_one_letter_code
_entity_poly.pdbx_strand_id
1 'polypeptide(L)'
;MNEIRHSPLRYLCGAYFHQDWDAEHDSWESVVEAFVCSESKDMVKSVCDDISAIISEYLDDSALERYMVSELYCGYYPPGDSMTFTEWLKAIRRHMDAGVAPKDSFGADEVGRRGSI
;
A
#
# COMPACT_ATOMS: atom_id res chain seq x y z
N MET A 1 9.77 23.07 -2.87
CA MET A 1 10.08 21.67 -2.52
C MET A 1 9.51 21.44 -1.14
N ASN A 2 8.26 20.99 -1.06
CA ASN A 2 7.59 20.75 0.22
C ASN A 2 8.16 19.46 0.85
N GLU A 3 8.26 19.43 2.16
CA GLU A 3 8.92 18.36 2.93
C GLU A 3 8.37 16.95 2.61
N ILE A 4 9.07 16.20 1.76
CA ILE A 4 8.84 14.77 1.48
C ILE A 4 9.16 13.88 2.71
N ARG A 5 9.66 14.47 3.81
CA ARG A 5 10.04 13.77 5.04
C ARG A 5 8.91 12.94 5.67
N HIS A 6 7.65 13.24 5.32
CA HIS A 6 6.45 12.53 5.78
C HIS A 6 5.49 12.16 4.65
N SER A 7 5.97 11.56 3.55
CA SER A 7 5.10 10.95 2.54
C SER A 7 4.40 9.69 3.10
N PRO A 8 3.06 9.56 2.98
CA PRO A 8 2.35 8.29 3.20
C PRO A 8 2.99 7.10 2.46
N LEU A 9 3.47 7.28 1.23
CA LEU A 9 4.16 6.21 0.51
C LEU A 9 5.48 5.83 1.18
N ARG A 10 6.22 6.79 1.76
CA ARG A 10 7.40 6.50 2.58
C ARG A 10 7.05 5.65 3.81
N TYR A 11 5.89 5.88 4.41
CA TYR A 11 5.43 5.06 5.53
C TYR A 11 5.14 3.62 5.08
N LEU A 12 4.41 3.43 3.97
CA LEU A 12 4.21 2.09 3.39
C LEU A 12 5.55 1.41 3.10
N CYS A 13 6.48 2.12 2.45
CA CYS A 13 7.78 1.56 2.09
C CYS A 13 8.62 1.18 3.33
N GLY A 14 8.71 2.07 4.32
CA GLY A 14 9.57 1.85 5.48
C GLY A 14 8.98 0.94 6.57
N ALA A 15 7.66 0.88 6.70
CA ALA A 15 7.00 0.12 7.79
C ALA A 15 6.44 -1.22 7.34
N TYR A 16 6.08 -1.38 6.07
CA TYR A 16 5.46 -2.61 5.54
C TYR A 16 6.38 -3.30 4.52
N PHE A 17 7.09 -2.54 3.68
CA PHE A 17 8.10 -3.08 2.77
C PHE A 17 9.53 -2.89 3.33
N HIS A 18 9.75 -3.12 4.63
CA HIS A 18 11.10 -3.10 5.22
C HIS A 18 11.97 -4.25 4.70
N GLN A 19 13.25 -4.32 5.07
CA GLN A 19 14.21 -5.29 4.51
C GLN A 19 13.85 -6.77 4.69
N ASP A 20 13.07 -7.08 5.74
CA ASP A 20 12.65 -8.43 6.11
C ASP A 20 11.16 -8.68 5.83
N TRP A 21 10.54 -7.89 4.95
CA TRP A 21 9.10 -8.00 4.65
C TRP A 21 8.71 -9.42 4.21
N ASP A 22 9.61 -10.13 3.52
CA ASP A 22 9.42 -11.49 2.99
C ASP A 22 9.50 -12.58 4.07
N ALA A 23 9.97 -12.24 5.27
CA ALA A 23 9.90 -13.13 6.43
C ALA A 23 8.50 -13.14 7.07
N GLU A 24 7.72 -12.08 6.87
CA GLU A 24 6.38 -11.91 7.45
C GLU A 24 5.26 -12.16 6.43
N HIS A 25 5.57 -12.01 5.15
CA HIS A 25 4.61 -12.00 4.06
C HIS A 25 5.11 -12.82 2.86
N ASP A 26 4.25 -13.68 2.33
CA ASP A 26 4.59 -14.57 1.20
C ASP A 26 4.68 -13.81 -0.15
N SER A 27 4.08 -12.62 -0.24
CA SER A 27 4.07 -11.81 -1.46
C SER A 27 3.83 -10.32 -1.19
N TRP A 28 4.23 -9.46 -2.13
CA TRP A 28 4.00 -8.02 -2.02
C TRP A 28 2.50 -7.67 -1.97
N GLU A 29 1.63 -8.47 -2.60
CA GLU A 29 0.17 -8.31 -2.52
C GLU A 29 -0.31 -8.50 -1.09
N SER A 30 0.20 -9.52 -0.38
CA SER A 30 -0.18 -9.78 1.02
C SER A 30 0.25 -8.67 1.97
N VAL A 31 1.37 -8.00 1.69
CA VAL A 31 1.81 -6.78 2.39
C VAL A 31 0.80 -5.64 2.18
N VAL A 32 0.36 -5.43 0.93
CA VAL A 32 -0.66 -4.41 0.60
C VAL A 32 -2.00 -4.73 1.26
N GLU A 33 -2.40 -5.99 1.30
CA GLU A 33 -3.63 -6.42 1.99
C GLU A 33 -3.55 -6.17 3.49
N ALA A 34 -2.42 -6.47 4.12
CA ALA A 34 -2.17 -6.19 5.53
C ALA A 34 -2.25 -4.68 5.83
N PHE A 35 -1.66 -3.85 4.98
CA PHE A 35 -1.73 -2.39 5.07
C PHE A 35 -3.19 -1.90 4.97
N VAL A 36 -3.93 -2.33 3.95
CA VAL A 36 -5.34 -1.91 3.74
C VAL A 36 -6.25 -2.37 4.89
N CYS A 37 -5.96 -3.51 5.51
CA CYS A 37 -6.73 -4.01 6.65
C CYS A 37 -6.40 -3.31 7.97
N SER A 38 -5.17 -2.84 8.14
CA SER A 38 -4.68 -2.26 9.41
C SER A 38 -4.85 -0.75 9.46
N GLU A 39 -4.67 -0.07 8.34
CA GLU A 39 -4.67 1.38 8.25
C GLU A 39 -6.06 1.98 7.99
N SER A 40 -6.18 3.27 8.30
CA SER A 40 -7.40 4.03 7.97
C SER A 40 -7.60 4.21 6.47
N LYS A 41 -8.85 4.33 6.02
CA LYS A 41 -9.19 4.62 4.62
C LYS A 41 -8.52 5.92 4.11
N ASP A 42 -8.37 6.92 4.98
CA ASP A 42 -7.72 8.19 4.64
C ASP A 42 -6.21 8.00 4.40
N MET A 43 -5.56 7.13 5.18
CA MET A 43 -4.16 6.77 4.96
C MET A 43 -3.98 6.02 3.64
N VAL A 44 -4.82 5.01 3.38
CA VAL A 44 -4.80 4.26 2.10
C VAL A 44 -5.00 5.18 0.91
N LYS A 45 -5.96 6.11 1.00
CA LYS A 45 -6.20 7.11 -0.04
C LYS A 45 -4.99 8.02 -0.26
N SER A 46 -4.37 8.48 0.82
CA SER A 46 -3.21 9.37 0.75
C SER A 46 -2.00 8.67 0.11
N VAL A 47 -1.82 7.36 0.35
CA VAL A 47 -0.83 6.56 -0.40
C VAL A 47 -1.17 6.47 -1.88
N CYS A 48 -2.43 6.26 -2.26
CA CYS A 48 -2.84 6.23 -3.67
C CYS A 48 -2.60 7.57 -4.38
N ASP A 49 -2.81 8.68 -3.69
CA ASP A 49 -2.55 10.03 -4.20
C ASP A 49 -1.04 10.26 -4.40
N ASP A 50 -0.21 9.87 -3.42
CA ASP A 50 1.26 9.91 -3.53
C ASP A 50 1.78 9.08 -4.70
N ILE A 51 1.29 7.84 -4.86
CA ILE A 51 1.64 6.97 -5.98
C ILE A 51 1.33 7.65 -7.32
N SER A 52 0.17 8.30 -7.42
CA SER A 52 -0.27 8.98 -8.65
C SER A 52 0.63 10.18 -8.97
N ALA A 53 1.04 10.93 -7.95
CA ALA A 53 1.95 12.06 -8.09
C ALA A 53 3.35 11.60 -8.54
N ILE A 54 3.91 10.57 -7.89
CA ILE A 54 5.25 10.05 -8.20
C ILE A 54 5.32 9.45 -9.60
N ILE A 55 4.34 8.65 -10.02
CA ILE A 55 4.30 8.12 -11.39
C ILE A 55 4.22 9.25 -12.44
N SER A 56 3.57 10.36 -12.11
CA SER A 56 3.46 11.51 -13.00
C SER A 56 4.74 12.36 -13.03
N GLU A 57 5.49 12.39 -11.93
CA GLU A 57 6.76 13.12 -11.79
C GLU A 57 7.93 12.37 -12.44
N TYR A 58 8.01 11.06 -12.26
CA TYR A 58 9.10 10.22 -12.74
C TYR A 58 8.69 9.45 -14.01
N LEU A 59 9.09 9.98 -15.17
CA LEU A 59 8.88 9.33 -16.47
C LEU A 59 9.91 8.24 -16.79
N ASP A 60 11.00 8.18 -16.01
CA ASP A 60 12.08 7.21 -16.13
C ASP A 60 12.08 6.26 -14.93
N ASP A 61 11.98 4.96 -15.19
CA ASP A 61 11.86 3.94 -14.14
C ASP A 61 13.16 3.79 -13.33
N SER A 62 14.33 4.02 -13.95
CA SER A 62 15.61 3.98 -13.24
C SER A 62 15.77 5.16 -12.27
N ALA A 63 15.24 6.34 -12.59
CA ALA A 63 15.17 7.45 -11.66
C ALA A 63 14.19 7.17 -10.51
N LEU A 64 13.04 6.57 -10.83
CA LEU A 64 12.06 6.14 -9.84
C LEU A 64 12.63 5.10 -8.87
N GLU A 65 13.31 4.06 -9.38
CA GLU A 65 14.00 3.05 -8.57
C GLU A 65 14.94 3.70 -7.55
N ARG A 66 15.81 4.61 -8.00
CA ARG A 66 16.76 5.29 -7.10
C ARG A 66 16.02 6.06 -5.99
N TYR A 67 14.92 6.73 -6.34
CA TYR A 67 14.10 7.46 -5.38
C TYR A 67 13.41 6.51 -4.37
N MET A 68 12.79 5.43 -4.85
CA MET A 68 12.11 4.43 -4.02
C MET A 68 13.06 3.78 -3.00
N VAL A 69 14.28 3.45 -3.44
CA VAL A 69 15.29 2.82 -2.57
C VAL A 69 15.94 3.84 -1.63
N SER A 70 16.37 4.99 -2.14
CA SER A 70 17.22 5.92 -1.37
C SER A 70 16.43 6.85 -0.45
N GLU A 71 15.24 7.28 -0.88
CA GLU A 71 14.45 8.30 -0.17
C GLU A 71 13.27 7.66 0.58
N LEU A 72 12.62 6.65 -0.02
CA LEU A 72 11.48 5.97 0.60
C LEU A 72 11.86 4.73 1.41
N TYR A 73 13.12 4.28 1.31
CA TYR A 73 13.64 3.09 2.01
C TYR A 73 12.84 1.80 1.70
N CYS A 74 12.37 1.66 0.46
CA CYS A 74 11.63 0.48 0.01
C CYS A 74 12.56 -0.74 -0.06
N GLY A 75 12.22 -1.79 0.69
CA GLY A 75 12.90 -3.09 0.70
C GLY A 75 12.42 -4.07 -0.36
N TYR A 76 11.28 -3.81 -1.00
CA TYR A 76 10.83 -4.61 -2.15
C TYR A 76 11.51 -4.18 -3.45
N TYR A 77 11.90 -5.17 -4.26
CA TYR A 77 12.57 -4.97 -5.55
C TYR A 77 11.76 -5.60 -6.72
N PRO A 78 10.86 -4.83 -7.36
CA PRO A 78 9.97 -5.31 -8.42
C PRO A 78 10.65 -6.00 -9.61
N PRO A 79 11.86 -5.60 -10.07
CA PRO A 79 12.50 -6.28 -11.19
C PRO A 79 12.84 -7.75 -10.92
N GLY A 80 12.91 -8.18 -9.65
CA GLY A 80 13.00 -9.59 -9.28
C GLY A 80 11.81 -10.42 -9.74
N ASP A 81 10.63 -9.80 -9.79
CA ASP A 81 9.37 -10.39 -10.24
C ASP A 81 8.99 -9.96 -11.67
N SER A 82 9.99 -9.57 -12.47
CA SER A 82 9.81 -9.13 -13.86
C SER A 82 8.87 -7.93 -14.04
N MET A 83 8.81 -7.05 -13.04
CA MET A 83 8.05 -5.80 -13.08
C MET A 83 8.97 -4.58 -12.97
N THR A 84 8.60 -3.49 -13.65
CA THR A 84 9.16 -2.16 -13.38
C THR A 84 8.60 -1.58 -12.08
N PHE A 85 9.28 -0.59 -11.49
CA PHE A 85 8.74 0.12 -10.32
C PHE A 85 7.42 0.82 -10.65
N THR A 86 7.31 1.38 -11.85
CA THR A 86 6.08 2.01 -12.33
C THR A 86 4.93 1.01 -12.44
N GLU A 87 5.16 -0.19 -12.98
CA GLU A 87 4.14 -1.24 -13.07
C GLU A 87 3.70 -1.71 -11.69
N TRP A 88 4.65 -1.90 -10.78
CA TRP A 88 4.37 -2.31 -9.41
C TRP A 88 3.56 -1.25 -8.65
N LEU A 89 3.94 0.03 -8.69
CA LEU A 89 3.17 1.10 -8.06
C LEU A 89 1.75 1.21 -8.63
N LYS A 90 1.57 1.03 -9.94
CA LYS A 90 0.24 0.94 -10.56
C LYS A 90 -0.54 -0.28 -10.06
N ALA A 91 0.12 -1.40 -9.82
CA ALA A 91 -0.50 -2.60 -9.28
C ALA A 91 -0.96 -2.38 -7.83
N ILE A 92 -0.10 -1.82 -6.96
CA ILE A 92 -0.47 -1.46 -5.58
C ILE A 92 -1.72 -0.58 -5.56
N ARG A 93 -1.74 0.49 -6.36
CA ARG A 93 -2.89 1.40 -6.44
C ARG A 93 -4.18 0.67 -6.83
N ARG A 94 -4.12 -0.24 -7.81
CA ARG A 94 -5.29 -1.07 -8.19
C ARG A 94 -5.76 -1.99 -7.05
N HIS A 95 -4.83 -2.61 -6.32
CA HIS A 95 -5.16 -3.44 -5.16
C HIS A 95 -5.83 -2.63 -4.04
N MET A 96 -5.29 -1.43 -3.76
CA MET A 96 -5.88 -0.52 -2.77
C MET A 96 -7.27 -0.03 -3.19
N ASP A 97 -7.45 0.36 -4.45
CA ASP A 97 -8.76 0.76 -4.99
C ASP A 97 -9.79 -0.38 -4.89
N ALA A 98 -9.37 -1.63 -5.10
CA ALA A 98 -10.23 -2.82 -4.94
C ALA A 98 -10.54 -3.14 -3.47
N GLY A 99 -9.59 -2.94 -2.56
CA GLY A 99 -9.74 -3.18 -1.12
C GLY A 99 -10.52 -2.09 -0.37
N VAL A 100 -10.60 -0.88 -0.93
CA VAL A 100 -11.38 0.26 -0.40
C VAL A 100 -12.87 0.18 -0.77
N ALA A 101 -13.26 -0.76 -1.64
CA ALA A 101 -14.67 -1.02 -1.94
C ALA A 101 -15.49 -1.21 -0.64
N PRO A 102 -16.73 -0.69 -0.55
CA PRO A 102 -17.49 -0.71 0.70
C PRO A 102 -17.65 -2.14 1.23
N LYS A 103 -17.08 -2.45 2.39
CA LYS A 103 -17.41 -3.65 3.18
C LYS A 103 -18.78 -3.52 3.87
N ASP A 104 -19.76 -2.93 3.19
CA ASP A 104 -21.13 -2.82 3.67
C ASP A 104 -22.00 -3.93 3.05
N SER A 105 -21.65 -5.18 3.33
CA SER A 105 -22.56 -6.32 3.15
C SER A 105 -21.97 -7.57 3.80
N PHE A 106 -21.95 -7.61 5.13
CA PHE A 106 -22.46 -8.73 5.96
C PHE A 106 -22.18 -8.43 7.44
N GLY A 107 -23.24 -8.40 8.25
CA GLY A 107 -23.11 -8.20 9.70
C GLY A 107 -24.30 -7.49 10.37
N ALA A 108 -25.49 -7.50 9.78
CA ALA A 108 -26.72 -7.15 10.46
C ALA A 108 -27.68 -8.33 10.34
N ASP A 109 -27.39 -9.44 11.03
CA ASP A 109 -28.34 -10.53 11.28
C ASP A 109 -27.87 -11.37 12.48
N GLU A 110 -27.97 -10.81 13.69
CA GLU A 110 -28.35 -11.60 14.87
C GLU A 110 -29.29 -10.75 15.74
N VAL A 111 -30.53 -10.62 15.28
CA VAL A 111 -31.64 -10.26 16.16
C VAL A 111 -32.18 -11.53 16.82
N GLY A 112 -31.97 -11.61 18.14
CA GLY A 112 -32.92 -12.21 19.06
C GLY A 112 -32.71 -13.68 19.44
N ARG A 113 -32.32 -13.90 20.71
CA ARG A 113 -33.24 -14.43 21.73
C ARG A 113 -32.59 -14.57 23.12
N ARG A 114 -33.29 -13.97 24.10
CA ARG A 114 -33.44 -14.38 25.53
C ARG A 114 -32.20 -14.19 26.43
N GLY A 115 -32.33 -13.66 27.65
CA GLY A 115 -33.54 -13.30 28.39
C GLY A 115 -33.22 -12.50 29.65
N SER A 116 -34.21 -11.72 30.07
CA SER A 116 -34.39 -11.31 31.45
C SER A 116 -34.85 -12.51 32.27
N ILE A 117 -34.21 -12.72 33.42
CA ILE A 117 -34.78 -12.99 34.76
C ILE A 117 -33.66 -12.73 35.76
#